data_AF-A0A960EDZ5-F1
#
_entry.id   AF-A0A960EDZ5-F1
#
_cell.length_a   1.000
_cell.length_b   1.000
_cell.length_c   1.000
_cell.angle_alpha   90.00
_cell.angle_beta   90.00
_cell.angle_gamma   90.00
#
_symmetry.space_group_name_H-M   'P 1'
#
loop_
_entity.id
_entity.type
_entity.pdbx_description
1 polymer ?
#
loop_
_entity_poly.entity_id
_entity_poly.type
_entity_poly.pdbx_seq_one_letter_code
_entity_poly.pdbx_strand_id
1 'polypeptide(L)'
;ETDRNDPRTVLPVDKGGLGLDGQWADDVHHGLHVALTGERQGYYEDFGQPGALATVLRAPYLHADTWSTFRGRRHGRPVPDGVEGWRFVVCTQNHDQVGNRREGDRHSATLSPRRLRCAATLLLTSPYTPMLFMGEEWGASTPWQYFTDHLDGALAEAVRDGRRAEFGRHGWGAA
;
A
#
# COMPACT_ATOMS: atom_id res chain seq x y z
N GLU A 1 -0.06 -6.87 -10.17
CA GLU A 1 0.09 -6.71 -8.72
C GLU A 1 0.08 -8.07 -8.05
N THR A 2 0.84 -8.26 -6.97
CA THR A 2 0.77 -9.48 -6.15
C THR A 2 1.02 -9.13 -4.70
N ASP A 3 0.23 -9.73 -3.81
CA ASP A 3 0.29 -9.56 -2.37
C ASP A 3 1.27 -10.54 -1.69
N ARG A 4 2.16 -11.17 -2.45
CA ARG A 4 2.96 -12.32 -1.97
C ARG A 4 4.28 -11.95 -1.31
N ASN A 5 4.77 -10.73 -1.49
CA ASN A 5 6.13 -10.30 -1.13
C ASN A 5 7.20 -11.30 -1.61
N ASP A 6 7.06 -11.79 -2.85
CA ASP A 6 7.99 -12.76 -3.45
C ASP A 6 8.76 -12.09 -4.60
N PRO A 7 10.10 -11.93 -4.51
CA PRO A 7 10.90 -11.28 -5.55
C PRO A 7 10.94 -12.07 -6.86
N ARG A 8 10.51 -13.34 -6.87
CA ARG A 8 10.44 -14.14 -8.11
C ARG A 8 9.70 -13.43 -9.24
N THR A 9 8.77 -12.53 -8.94
CA THR A 9 8.09 -11.70 -9.93
C THR A 9 9.07 -10.90 -10.80
N VAL A 10 10.08 -10.28 -10.18
CA VAL A 10 11.04 -9.38 -10.83
C VAL A 10 12.41 -10.02 -11.11
N LEU A 11 12.66 -11.20 -10.53
CA LEU A 11 13.91 -11.92 -10.79
C LEU A 11 13.99 -12.40 -12.25
N PRO A 12 15.20 -12.44 -12.84
CA PRO A 12 15.43 -13.01 -14.16
C PRO A 12 14.94 -14.45 -14.29
N VAL A 13 14.48 -14.82 -15.50
CA VAL A 13 13.96 -16.16 -15.80
C VAL A 13 15.05 -17.25 -15.63
N ASP A 14 16.29 -16.95 -16.03
CA ASP A 14 17.45 -17.85 -15.85
C ASP A 14 17.84 -18.07 -14.37
N LYS A 15 17.32 -17.23 -13.47
CA LYS A 15 17.43 -17.36 -12.01
C LYS A 15 16.13 -17.86 -11.34
N GLY A 16 15.20 -18.40 -12.12
CA GLY A 16 13.94 -18.98 -11.62
C GLY A 16 12.83 -17.96 -11.30
N GLY A 17 12.98 -16.73 -11.77
CA GLY A 17 11.94 -15.69 -11.70
C GLY A 17 11.04 -15.63 -12.94
N LEU A 18 10.19 -14.61 -12.99
CA LEU A 18 9.25 -14.35 -14.09
C LEU A 18 9.75 -13.28 -15.06
N GLY A 19 10.81 -12.54 -14.70
CA GLY A 19 11.42 -11.53 -15.56
C GLY A 19 10.59 -10.27 -15.77
N LEU A 20 9.62 -9.96 -14.91
CA LEU A 20 8.87 -8.70 -15.01
C LEU A 20 9.75 -7.50 -14.62
N ASP A 21 9.51 -6.36 -15.27
CA ASP A 21 10.28 -5.14 -15.02
C ASP A 21 9.98 -4.51 -13.66
N GLY A 22 8.77 -4.70 -13.15
CA GLY A 22 8.29 -4.03 -11.94
C GLY A 22 7.25 -4.83 -11.15
N GLN A 23 7.26 -4.65 -9.83
CA GLN A 23 6.24 -5.14 -8.92
C GLN A 23 5.87 -4.04 -7.90
N TRP A 24 4.58 -3.90 -7.58
CA TRP A 24 4.15 -3.05 -6.47
C TRP A 24 4.64 -3.61 -5.12
N ALA A 25 5.22 -2.75 -4.30
CA ALA A 25 5.73 -3.08 -2.97
C ALA A 25 4.93 -2.34 -1.87
N ASP A 26 3.76 -2.86 -1.55
CA ASP A 26 2.82 -2.23 -0.61
C ASP A 26 3.37 -2.09 0.80
N ASP A 27 4.31 -2.94 1.22
CA ASP A 27 4.98 -2.81 2.52
C ASP A 27 5.63 -1.42 2.70
N VAL A 28 6.14 -0.82 1.61
CA VAL A 28 6.69 0.54 1.63
C VAL A 28 5.57 1.57 1.86
N HIS A 29 4.44 1.42 1.17
CA HIS A 29 3.25 2.23 1.42
C HIS A 29 2.79 2.11 2.89
N HIS A 30 2.66 0.89 3.40
CA HIS A 30 2.18 0.65 4.77
C HIS A 30 3.12 1.27 5.81
N GLY A 31 4.44 1.08 5.67
CA GLY A 31 5.41 1.69 6.58
C GLY A 31 5.40 3.21 6.56
N LEU A 32 5.23 3.82 5.38
CA LEU A 32 5.06 5.27 5.25
C LEU A 32 3.74 5.74 5.87
N HIS A 33 2.64 5.06 5.56
CA HIS A 33 1.32 5.38 6.08
C HIS A 33 1.31 5.38 7.60
N VAL A 34 1.74 4.28 8.24
CA VAL A 34 1.78 4.18 9.71
C VAL A 34 2.69 5.23 10.33
N ALA A 35 3.84 5.53 9.73
CA ALA A 35 4.72 6.59 10.24
C ALA A 35 4.10 7.99 10.14
N LEU A 36 3.29 8.24 9.11
CA LEU A 36 2.67 9.54 8.85
C LEU A 36 1.37 9.76 9.62
N THR A 37 0.54 8.72 9.77
CA THR A 37 -0.82 8.81 10.35
C THR A 37 -0.87 8.27 11.77
N GLY A 38 -0.06 7.25 12.09
CA GLY A 38 -0.17 6.48 13.33
C GLY A 38 -1.26 5.40 13.28
N GLU A 39 -1.97 5.24 12.17
CA GLU A 39 -2.98 4.19 11.96
C GLU A 39 -2.33 2.80 12.00
N ARG A 40 -3.01 1.84 12.64
CA ARG A 40 -2.49 0.48 12.94
C ARG A 40 -3.52 -0.63 12.77
N GLN A 41 -4.70 -0.32 12.25
CA GLN A 41 -5.77 -1.27 12.02
C GLN A 41 -5.48 -2.19 10.82
N GLY A 42 -6.01 -3.41 10.86
CA GLY A 42 -5.89 -4.37 9.75
C GLY A 42 -4.44 -4.70 9.42
N TYR A 43 -4.07 -4.60 8.15
CA TYR A 43 -2.72 -4.92 7.68
C TYR A 43 -1.65 -3.90 8.13
N TYR A 44 -2.02 -2.76 8.73
CA TYR A 44 -1.05 -1.78 9.23
C TYR A 44 -0.39 -2.16 10.57
N GLU A 45 -0.93 -3.12 11.30
CA GLU A 45 -0.51 -3.44 12.67
C GLU A 45 1.01 -3.69 12.77
N ASP A 46 1.52 -4.62 11.94
CA ASP A 46 2.94 -5.02 11.91
C ASP A 46 3.88 -3.87 11.50
N PHE A 47 3.39 -2.89 10.73
CA PHE A 47 4.18 -1.73 10.29
C PHE A 47 4.37 -0.69 11.39
N GLY A 48 3.68 -0.86 12.52
CA GLY A 48 3.85 -0.03 13.69
C GLY A 48 5.01 -0.44 14.60
N GLN A 49 5.67 -1.57 14.34
CA GLN A 49 6.80 -2.03 15.17
C GLN A 49 8.04 -1.12 15.00
N PRO A 50 8.89 -1.01 16.04
CA PRO A 50 10.13 -0.25 15.94
C PRO A 50 10.98 -0.70 14.74
N GLY A 51 11.45 0.27 13.96
CA GLY A 51 12.30 0.01 12.79
C GLY A 51 11.56 -0.36 11.50
N ALA A 52 10.24 -0.59 11.50
CA ALA A 52 9.51 -0.97 10.29
C ALA A 52 9.71 0.00 9.11
N LEU A 53 9.56 1.32 9.34
CA LEU A 53 9.84 2.34 8.32
C LEU A 53 11.28 2.24 7.80
N ALA A 54 12.24 2.05 8.71
CA ALA A 54 13.65 1.98 8.35
C ALA A 54 13.99 0.68 7.58
N THR A 55 13.25 -0.40 7.82
CA THR A 55 13.33 -1.64 7.05
C THR A 55 12.81 -1.40 5.64
N VAL A 56 11.58 -0.88 5.50
CA VAL A 56 10.94 -0.73 4.18
C VAL A 56 11.59 0.32 3.29
N LEU A 57 12.35 1.25 3.85
CA LEU A 57 13.17 2.21 3.08
C LEU A 57 14.51 1.62 2.60
N ARG A 58 14.94 0.46 3.13
CA ARG A 58 16.19 -0.23 2.73
C ARG A 58 15.93 -1.49 1.91
N ALA A 59 14.81 -2.15 2.13
CA ALA A 59 14.35 -3.30 1.38
C ALA A 59 12.82 -3.19 1.17
N PRO A 60 12.27 -3.62 0.04
CA PRO A 60 10.88 -3.35 -0.31
C PRO A 60 9.85 -4.12 0.53
N TYR A 61 10.28 -5.10 1.33
CA TYR A 61 9.41 -5.94 2.15
C TYR A 61 9.80 -5.89 3.63
N LEU A 62 8.84 -5.56 4.48
CA LEU A 62 8.90 -5.82 5.92
C LEU A 62 8.71 -7.32 6.16
N HIS A 63 7.73 -7.91 5.48
CA HIS A 63 7.49 -9.35 5.51
C HIS A 63 8.35 -10.06 4.46
N ALA A 64 9.57 -10.41 4.86
CA ALA A 64 10.58 -11.09 4.06
C ALA A 64 10.89 -12.49 4.65
N ASP A 65 9.90 -13.38 4.63
CA ASP A 65 9.85 -14.62 5.42
C ASP A 65 9.77 -14.34 6.93
N THR A 66 9.08 -13.27 7.33
CA THR A 66 8.81 -12.95 8.75
C THR A 66 7.35 -13.21 9.10
N TRP A 67 7.03 -13.29 10.38
CA TRP A 67 5.66 -13.46 10.85
C TRP A 67 4.81 -12.22 10.48
N SER A 68 3.60 -12.46 9.97
CA SER A 68 2.58 -11.42 9.82
C SER A 68 1.41 -11.72 10.75
N THR A 69 1.10 -10.81 11.67
CA THR A 69 -0.06 -10.94 12.57
C THR A 69 -1.35 -10.94 11.79
N PHE A 70 -1.45 -10.05 10.78
CA PHE A 70 -2.62 -9.94 9.91
C PHE A 70 -2.91 -11.23 9.13
N ARG A 71 -1.87 -11.92 8.64
CA ARG A 71 -2.03 -13.14 7.84
C ARG A 71 -1.98 -14.44 8.66
N GLY A 72 -1.59 -14.37 9.93
CA GLY A 72 -1.46 -15.54 10.82
C GLY A 72 -0.43 -16.58 10.35
N ARG A 73 0.60 -16.15 9.60
CA ARG A 73 1.64 -17.04 9.04
C ARG A 73 2.92 -16.28 8.71
N ARG A 74 4.02 -17.01 8.44
CA ARG A 74 5.20 -16.44 7.78
C ARG A 74 4.86 -16.01 6.35
N HIS A 75 5.31 -14.82 5.97
CA HIS A 75 4.93 -14.18 4.72
C HIS A 75 6.15 -13.58 3.99
N GLY A 76 6.07 -13.61 2.66
CA GLY A 76 7.10 -13.12 1.76
C GLY A 76 8.39 -13.91 1.74
N ARG A 77 9.37 -13.35 1.03
CA ARG A 77 10.74 -13.87 0.90
C ARG A 77 11.73 -12.70 0.88
N PRO A 78 12.96 -12.89 1.37
CA PRO A 78 13.99 -11.88 1.24
C PRO A 78 14.29 -11.59 -0.23
N VAL A 79 14.46 -10.32 -0.55
CA VAL A 79 14.99 -9.88 -1.86
C VAL A 79 16.49 -10.19 -1.89
N PRO A 80 16.98 -10.97 -2.87
CA PRO A 80 18.40 -11.24 -2.99
C PRO A 80 19.23 -9.97 -3.20
N ASP A 81 20.49 -10.01 -2.76
CA ASP A 81 21.44 -8.94 -3.05
C ASP A 81 21.61 -8.72 -4.56
N GLY A 82 21.81 -7.46 -4.94
CA GLY A 82 22.00 -7.06 -6.34
C GLY A 82 20.71 -6.92 -7.16
N VAL A 83 19.54 -7.21 -6.60
CA VAL A 83 18.26 -6.81 -7.21
C VAL A 83 18.08 -5.31 -7.04
N GLU A 84 17.86 -4.61 -8.14
CA GLU A 84 17.79 -3.15 -8.13
C GLU A 84 16.46 -2.64 -7.56
N GLY A 85 16.53 -1.60 -6.73
CA GLY A 85 15.35 -1.00 -6.07
C GLY A 85 14.29 -0.49 -7.05
N TRP A 86 14.69 0.01 -8.23
CA TRP A 86 13.76 0.54 -9.24
C TRP A 86 12.79 -0.53 -9.79
N ARG A 87 13.06 -1.82 -9.58
CA ARG A 87 12.12 -2.91 -9.90
C ARG A 87 10.91 -2.97 -8.98
N PHE A 88 10.90 -2.17 -7.92
CA PHE A 88 9.77 -2.06 -6.99
C PHE A 88 9.09 -0.72 -7.20
N VAL A 89 7.80 -0.77 -7.53
CA VAL A 89 6.95 0.41 -7.67
C VAL A 89 6.29 0.69 -6.33
N VAL A 90 6.42 1.91 -5.84
CA VAL A 90 5.95 2.30 -4.50
C VAL A 90 5.10 3.56 -4.60
N CYS A 91 4.21 3.75 -3.64
CA CYS A 91 3.37 4.93 -3.57
C CYS A 91 3.04 5.28 -2.11
N THR A 92 2.67 6.54 -1.89
CA THR A 92 2.01 7.00 -0.65
C THR A 92 0.50 6.98 -0.79
N GLN A 93 0.00 7.10 -2.03
CA GLN A 93 -1.40 6.99 -2.39
C GLN A 93 -1.54 6.22 -3.71
N ASN A 94 -2.61 5.46 -3.85
CA ASN A 94 -3.11 4.93 -5.13
C ASN A 94 -4.63 4.77 -5.03
N HIS A 95 -5.26 4.19 -6.05
CA HIS A 95 -6.70 3.99 -6.06
C HIS A 95 -7.21 3.07 -4.95
N ASP A 96 -6.43 2.07 -4.53
CA ASP A 96 -6.79 1.15 -3.44
C ASP A 96 -6.56 1.78 -2.07
N GLN A 97 -5.37 2.34 -1.83
CA GLN A 97 -5.00 2.91 -0.53
C GLN A 97 -5.86 4.12 -0.14
N VAL A 98 -6.49 4.77 -1.14
CA VAL A 98 -7.51 5.79 -0.94
C VAL A 98 -8.91 5.19 -1.04
N GLY A 99 -9.25 4.50 -2.13
CA GLY A 99 -10.62 4.09 -2.46
C GLY A 99 -11.17 2.88 -1.71
N ASN A 100 -10.31 2.10 -1.04
CA ASN A 100 -10.75 1.07 -0.09
C ASN A 100 -11.06 1.64 1.28
N ARG A 101 -10.72 2.92 1.55
CA ARG A 101 -11.19 3.62 2.74
C ARG A 101 -12.65 3.99 2.54
N ARG A 102 -13.44 3.89 3.62
CA ARG A 102 -14.89 4.16 3.60
C ARG A 102 -15.23 5.50 2.96
N GLU A 103 -14.51 6.56 3.35
CA GLU A 103 -14.78 7.90 2.84
C GLU A 103 -13.96 8.26 1.60
N GLY A 104 -13.05 7.39 1.16
CA GLY A 104 -12.14 7.67 0.05
C GLY A 104 -11.17 8.81 0.37
N ASP A 105 -10.82 8.99 1.65
CA ASP A 105 -10.03 10.12 2.12
C ASP A 105 -8.57 10.02 1.68
N ARG A 106 -8.07 11.12 1.12
CA ARG A 106 -6.66 11.29 0.78
C ARG A 106 -5.87 11.67 2.02
N HIS A 107 -4.54 11.48 1.98
CA HIS A 107 -3.66 11.94 3.06
C HIS A 107 -3.82 13.43 3.35
N SER A 108 -4.10 14.25 2.33
CA SER A 108 -4.37 15.69 2.46
C SER A 108 -5.59 16.04 3.31
N ALA A 109 -6.50 15.10 3.55
CA ALA A 109 -7.67 15.32 4.39
C ALA A 109 -7.31 15.39 5.88
N THR A 110 -6.23 14.74 6.31
CA THR A 110 -5.87 14.58 7.73
C THR A 110 -4.44 15.02 8.05
N LEU A 111 -3.51 14.91 7.11
CA LEU A 111 -2.11 15.29 7.32
C LEU A 111 -1.88 16.78 7.07
N SER A 112 -1.03 17.39 7.90
CA SER A 112 -0.59 18.77 7.66
C SER A 112 0.27 18.89 6.40
N PRO A 113 0.36 20.07 5.77
CA PRO A 113 1.24 20.29 4.62
C PRO A 113 2.72 19.93 4.88
N ARG A 114 3.19 20.02 6.13
CA ARG A 114 4.54 19.58 6.50
C ARG A 114 4.68 18.06 6.41
N ARG A 115 3.70 17.30 6.89
CA ARG A 115 3.70 15.83 6.80
C ARG A 115 3.55 15.35 5.35
N LEU A 116 2.70 16.00 4.55
CA LEU A 116 2.59 15.71 3.10
C LEU A 116 3.92 15.90 2.38
N ARG A 117 4.66 16.96 2.69
CA ARG A 117 6.03 17.15 2.16
C ARG A 117 6.99 16.05 2.62
N CYS A 118 6.91 15.59 3.87
CA CYS A 118 7.71 14.45 4.30
C CYS A 118 7.37 13.18 3.50
N ALA A 119 6.09 12.91 3.27
CA ALA A 119 5.61 11.78 2.49
C ALA A 119 6.18 11.82 1.05
N ALA A 120 6.02 12.96 0.38
CA ALA A 120 6.53 13.19 -0.98
C ALA A 120 8.07 13.07 -1.04
N THR A 121 8.79 13.64 -0.07
CA THR A 121 10.26 13.51 -0.02
C THR A 121 10.66 12.05 0.13
N LEU A 122 10.11 11.32 1.10
CA LEU A 122 10.47 9.92 1.32
C LEU A 122 10.14 9.04 0.11
N LEU A 123 9.02 9.28 -0.57
CA LEU A 123 8.65 8.57 -1.78
C LEU A 123 9.61 8.87 -2.94
N LEU A 124 9.77 10.15 -3.28
CA LEU A 124 10.48 10.60 -4.47
C LEU A 124 12.00 10.47 -4.37
N THR A 125 12.54 10.36 -3.15
CA THR A 125 13.98 10.10 -2.92
C THR A 125 14.28 8.68 -2.47
N SER A 126 13.29 7.78 -2.49
CA SER A 126 13.51 6.36 -2.21
C SER A 126 14.32 5.69 -3.34
N PRO A 127 14.96 4.53 -3.10
CA PRO A 127 15.66 3.79 -4.16
C PRO A 127 14.70 3.08 -5.15
N TYR A 128 13.41 3.27 -4.98
CA TYR A 128 12.35 2.57 -5.71
C TYR A 128 11.81 3.42 -6.86
N THR A 129 10.95 2.83 -7.70
CA THR A 129 10.22 3.58 -8.72
C THR A 129 8.98 4.23 -8.08
N PRO A 130 8.92 5.57 -7.97
CA PRO A 130 7.77 6.22 -7.35
C PRO A 130 6.58 6.28 -8.30
N MET A 131 5.39 6.03 -7.78
CA MET A 131 4.11 6.26 -8.45
C MET A 131 3.31 7.27 -7.64
N LEU A 132 2.88 8.35 -8.30
CA LEU A 132 1.98 9.34 -7.73
C LEU A 132 0.54 9.00 -8.07
N PHE A 133 -0.38 9.21 -7.13
CA PHE A 133 -1.80 9.16 -7.43
C PHE A 133 -2.28 10.51 -7.93
N MET A 134 -3.13 10.53 -8.96
CA MET A 134 -3.57 11.78 -9.59
C MET A 134 -4.07 12.80 -8.56
N GLY A 135 -3.48 13.99 -8.60
CA GLY A 135 -3.75 15.12 -7.72
C GLY A 135 -3.00 15.14 -6.40
N GLU A 136 -2.23 14.11 -6.08
CA GLU A 136 -1.30 14.12 -4.94
C GLU A 136 -0.26 15.25 -5.07
N GLU A 137 0.20 15.55 -6.28
CA GLU A 137 1.24 16.53 -6.58
C GLU A 137 0.84 17.99 -6.25
N TRP A 138 -0.45 18.28 -6.18
CA TRP A 138 -0.98 19.57 -5.71
C TRP A 138 -1.80 19.45 -4.42
N GLY A 139 -1.77 18.29 -3.77
CA GLY A 139 -2.46 18.04 -2.50
C GLY A 139 -3.99 18.06 -2.62
N ALA A 140 -4.55 17.49 -3.69
CA ALA A 140 -5.99 17.37 -3.90
C ALA A 140 -6.70 16.89 -2.64
N SER A 141 -7.78 17.56 -2.23
CA SER A 141 -8.62 17.17 -1.08
C SER A 141 -9.88 16.41 -1.48
N THR A 142 -10.19 16.34 -2.79
CA THR A 142 -11.36 15.60 -3.29
C THR A 142 -11.20 14.10 -3.02
N PRO A 143 -12.17 13.45 -2.35
CA PRO A 143 -12.12 12.03 -2.10
C PRO A 143 -12.08 11.19 -3.38
N TRP A 144 -11.52 9.98 -3.29
CA TRP A 144 -11.61 8.97 -4.34
C TRP A 144 -12.40 7.78 -3.81
N GLN A 145 -13.70 7.78 -4.06
CA GLN A 145 -14.61 6.75 -3.56
C GLN A 145 -14.70 5.55 -4.51
N TYR A 146 -15.15 4.42 -3.99
CA TYR A 146 -15.57 3.29 -4.81
C TYR A 146 -16.90 3.62 -5.51
N PHE A 147 -16.92 3.62 -6.84
CA PHE A 147 -18.11 3.85 -7.66
C PHE A 147 -18.26 2.76 -8.72
N THR A 148 -19.50 2.44 -9.06
CA THR A 148 -19.87 1.48 -10.11
C THR A 148 -21.12 1.98 -10.83
N ASP A 149 -21.34 1.48 -12.04
CA ASP A 149 -22.52 1.80 -12.87
C ASP A 149 -23.18 0.52 -13.38
N HIS A 150 -23.53 -0.38 -12.45
CA HIS A 150 -24.17 -1.65 -12.79
C HIS A 150 -25.64 -1.43 -13.18
N LEU A 151 -26.00 -1.85 -14.39
CA LEU A 151 -27.39 -1.79 -14.89
C LEU A 151 -28.29 -2.89 -14.30
N ASP A 152 -27.69 -4.01 -13.87
CA ASP A 152 -28.38 -5.08 -13.16
C ASP A 152 -28.63 -4.64 -11.70
N GLY A 153 -29.90 -4.48 -11.34
CA GLY A 153 -30.30 -4.05 -10.00
C GLY A 153 -29.85 -4.99 -8.88
N ALA A 154 -29.87 -6.31 -9.11
CA ALA A 154 -29.43 -7.28 -8.11
C ALA A 154 -27.92 -7.20 -7.88
N LEU A 155 -27.14 -6.99 -8.94
CA LEU A 155 -25.70 -6.77 -8.83
C LEU A 155 -25.40 -5.43 -8.12
N ALA A 156 -26.12 -4.36 -8.46
CA ALA A 156 -25.95 -3.05 -7.85
C ALA A 156 -26.24 -3.08 -6.33
N GLU A 157 -27.28 -3.80 -5.91
CA GLU A 157 -27.59 -4.03 -4.49
C GLU A 157 -26.52 -4.87 -3.80
N ALA A 158 -26.12 -6.00 -4.41
CA ALA A 158 -25.09 -6.87 -3.86
C ALA A 158 -23.75 -6.15 -3.64
N VAL A 159 -23.33 -5.30 -4.59
CA VAL A 159 -22.11 -4.48 -4.48
C VAL A 159 -22.23 -3.46 -3.35
N ARG A 160 -23.39 -2.77 -3.26
CA ARG A 160 -23.64 -1.77 -2.20
C ARG A 160 -23.58 -2.40 -0.81
N ASP A 161 -24.22 -3.54 -0.63
CA ASP A 161 -24.26 -4.24 0.66
C ASP A 161 -22.91 -4.86 1.01
N GLY A 162 -22.24 -5.47 0.03
CA GLY A 162 -20.89 -6.00 0.16
C GLY A 162 -19.91 -4.95 0.66
N ARG A 163 -19.90 -3.76 0.06
CA ARG A 163 -19.00 -2.69 0.50
C ARG A 163 -19.33 -2.15 1.89
N ARG A 164 -20.61 -1.99 2.23
CA ARG A 164 -21.01 -1.57 3.59
C ARG A 164 -20.58 -2.60 4.64
N ALA A 165 -20.70 -3.89 4.34
CA ALA A 165 -20.33 -4.96 5.26
C ALA A 165 -18.81 -5.05 5.46
N GLU A 166 -18.01 -4.82 4.41
CA GLU A 166 -16.55 -4.87 4.46
C GLU A 166 -15.95 -3.82 5.42
N PHE A 167 -16.49 -2.59 5.41
CA PHE A 167 -16.06 -1.54 6.35
C PHE A 167 -16.29 -1.91 7.82
N GLY A 168 -17.33 -2.71 8.11
CA GLY A 168 -17.60 -3.22 9.46
C GLY A 168 -16.57 -4.24 9.95
N ARG A 169 -15.89 -4.96 9.05
CA ARG A 169 -14.93 -6.02 9.41
C ARG A 169 -13.49 -5.54 9.53
N HIS A 170 -13.08 -4.57 8.71
CA HIS A 170 -11.68 -4.17 8.63
C HIS A 170 -11.27 -3.01 9.56
N GLY A 171 -12.17 -2.55 10.45
CA GLY A 171 -11.84 -1.53 11.44
C GLY A 171 -11.62 -0.13 10.87
N TRP A 172 -11.99 0.12 9.60
CA TRP A 172 -12.05 1.45 8.98
C TRP A 172 -13.38 2.15 9.34
N GLY A 173 -13.78 2.00 10.60
CA GLY A 173 -14.88 2.77 11.19
C GLY A 173 -14.40 4.19 11.43
N ALA A 174 -15.29 5.16 11.26
CA ALA A 174 -15.02 6.55 11.62
C ALA A 174 -14.52 6.62 13.08
N ALA A 175 -13.49 7.45 13.30
CA ALA A 175 -13.10 7.88 14.64
C ALA A 175 -14.26 8.62 15.33
#